data_AF-A0A538CBL9-F1
#
_entry.id   AF-A0A538CBL9-F1
#
_cell.length_a   1.000
_cell.length_b   1.000
_cell.length_c   1.000
_cell.angle_alpha   90.00
_cell.angle_beta   90.00
_cell.angle_gamma   90.00
#
_symmetry.space_group_name_H-M   'P 1'
#
loop_
_entity.id
_entity.type
_entity.pdbx_description
1 polymer ?
#
loop_
_entity_poly.entity_id
_entity_poly.type
_entity_poly.pdbx_seq_one_letter_code
_entity_poly.pdbx_strand_id
1 'polypeptide(L)'
;MLDAVVAAATVAVPETLVDSRARELWERMLHSLGHQGISKDAYLQISGKTEDEILDEAKPDAEQALRREAVIAAVIEAEDIQPSDGDVLAALQASATREGTTPEKLRQRLESAGRLDEVREDLAQRAAIDYLAEHANAIDPGRAAARDKLWTPDKG
;
A
#
# COMPACT_ATOMS: atom_id res chain seq x y z
N MET A 1 2.74 -8.35 8.78
CA MET A 1 2.98 -7.42 9.91
C MET A 1 1.98 -6.28 9.88
N LEU A 2 1.95 -5.50 8.80
CA LEU A 2 0.96 -4.42 8.60
C LEU A 2 -0.50 -4.89 8.77
N ASP A 3 -0.85 -6.07 8.24
CA ASP A 3 -2.22 -6.64 8.36
C ASP A 3 -2.72 -6.84 9.79
N ALA A 4 -1.82 -7.21 10.71
CA ALA A 4 -2.18 -7.42 12.10
C ALA A 4 -2.48 -6.09 12.82
N VAL A 5 -1.74 -5.02 12.46
CA VAL A 5 -1.96 -3.66 12.97
C VAL A 5 -3.28 -3.11 12.43
N VAL A 6 -3.56 -3.32 11.13
CA VAL A 6 -4.81 -2.89 10.50
C VAL A 6 -6.04 -3.58 11.09
N ALA A 7 -5.93 -4.86 11.45
CA ALA A 7 -7.03 -5.58 12.10
C ALA A 7 -7.34 -5.08 13.51
N ALA A 8 -6.36 -4.49 14.22
CA ALA A 8 -6.56 -3.93 15.55
C ALA A 8 -7.13 -2.50 15.53
N ALA A 9 -6.91 -1.75 14.44
CA ALA A 9 -7.43 -0.41 14.25
C ALA A 9 -8.89 -0.46 13.76
N THR A 10 -9.81 0.21 14.47
CA THR A 10 -11.22 0.32 14.03
C THR A 10 -11.36 1.43 12.99
N VAL A 11 -10.81 1.23 11.80
CA VAL A 11 -10.95 2.17 10.67
C VAL A 11 -12.20 1.80 9.87
N ALA A 12 -13.23 2.64 9.96
CA ALA A 12 -14.40 2.55 9.08
C ALA A 12 -14.11 3.26 7.76
N VAL A 13 -14.12 2.52 6.65
CA VAL A 13 -13.91 3.07 5.30
C VAL A 13 -15.26 3.27 4.62
N PRO A 14 -15.59 4.48 4.14
CA PRO A 14 -16.80 4.73 3.36
C PRO A 14 -16.88 3.85 2.10
N GLU A 15 -18.05 3.27 1.83
CA GLU A 15 -18.29 2.41 0.65
C GLU A 15 -17.93 3.11 -0.67
N THR A 16 -18.22 4.40 -0.79
CA THR A 16 -17.86 5.19 -1.99
C THR A 16 -16.35 5.24 -2.24
N LEU A 17 -15.53 5.22 -1.17
CA LEU A 17 -14.07 5.15 -1.32
C LEU A 17 -13.62 3.75 -1.71
N VAL A 18 -14.27 2.72 -1.17
CA VAL A 18 -14.03 1.32 -1.57
C VAL A 18 -14.31 1.13 -3.05
N ASP A 19 -15.44 1.64 -3.56
CA ASP A 19 -15.79 1.60 -4.98
C ASP A 19 -14.77 2.33 -5.86
N SER A 20 -14.37 3.53 -5.46
CA SER A 20 -13.32 4.29 -6.16
C SER A 20 -12.01 3.52 -6.20
N ARG A 21 -11.59 2.94 -5.07
CA ARG A 21 -10.34 2.17 -5.00
C ARG A 21 -10.41 0.86 -5.79
N ALA A 22 -11.54 0.16 -5.77
CA ALA A 22 -11.75 -1.04 -6.59
C ALA A 22 -11.58 -0.72 -8.09
N ARG A 23 -12.13 0.42 -8.53
CA ARG A 23 -11.94 0.90 -9.91
C ARG A 23 -10.49 1.27 -10.21
N GLU A 24 -9.78 1.93 -9.29
CA GLU A 24 -8.35 2.21 -9.48
C GLU A 24 -7.50 0.94 -9.60
N LEU A 25 -7.78 -0.10 -8.81
CA LEU A 25 -7.10 -1.39 -8.90
C LEU A 25 -7.37 -2.08 -10.25
N TRP A 26 -8.63 -2.03 -10.71
CA TRP A 26 -9.04 -2.54 -12.01
C TRP A 26 -8.33 -1.81 -13.17
N GLU A 27 -8.33 -0.48 -13.17
CA GLU A 27 -7.66 0.32 -14.22
C GLU A 27 -6.15 0.08 -14.23
N ARG A 28 -5.52 -0.08 -13.06
CA ARG A 28 -4.09 -0.45 -12.97
C ARG A 28 -3.82 -1.81 -13.58
N MET A 29 -4.70 -2.78 -13.34
CA MET A 29 -4.58 -4.11 -13.93
C MET A 29 -4.76 -4.05 -15.45
N LEU A 30 -5.77 -3.32 -15.94
CA LEU A 30 -5.99 -3.11 -17.37
C LEU A 30 -4.79 -2.45 -18.05
N HIS A 31 -4.19 -1.46 -17.40
CA HIS A 31 -2.98 -0.82 -17.90
C HIS A 31 -1.84 -1.84 -18.03
N SER A 32 -1.61 -2.66 -17.02
CA SER A 32 -0.60 -3.74 -17.06
C SER A 32 -0.89 -4.78 -18.16
N LEU A 33 -2.15 -5.17 -18.34
CA LEU A 33 -2.58 -6.11 -19.37
C LEU A 33 -2.42 -5.52 -20.78
N GLY A 34 -2.70 -4.23 -20.95
CA GLY A 34 -2.51 -3.50 -22.21
C GLY A 34 -1.05 -3.53 -22.67
N HIS A 35 -0.10 -3.42 -21.74
CA HIS A 35 1.33 -3.58 -22.05
C HIS A 35 1.70 -4.99 -22.55
N GLN A 36 0.91 -5.99 -22.21
CA GLN A 36 1.05 -7.37 -22.65
C GLN A 36 0.22 -7.68 -23.91
N GLY A 37 -0.45 -6.67 -24.49
CA GLY A 37 -1.30 -6.82 -25.68
C GLY A 37 -2.68 -7.41 -25.40
N ILE A 38 -3.10 -7.48 -24.14
CA ILE A 38 -4.42 -8.00 -23.74
C ILE A 38 -5.37 -6.81 -23.56
N SER A 39 -6.44 -6.76 -24.36
CA SER A 39 -7.48 -5.73 -24.21
C SER A 39 -8.45 -6.06 -23.09
N LYS A 40 -9.16 -5.04 -22.60
CA LYS A 40 -10.26 -5.19 -21.65
C LYS A 40 -11.29 -6.22 -22.12
N ASP A 41 -11.78 -6.08 -23.36
CA ASP A 41 -12.80 -6.99 -23.91
C ASP A 41 -12.30 -8.44 -23.97
N ALA A 42 -11.04 -8.65 -24.37
CA ALA A 42 -10.43 -9.98 -24.39
C ALA A 42 -10.34 -10.56 -22.97
N TYR A 43 -9.96 -9.76 -21.97
CA TYR A 43 -9.90 -10.20 -20.57
C TYR A 43 -11.28 -10.57 -20.03
N LEU A 44 -12.32 -9.74 -20.26
CA LEU A 44 -13.69 -10.03 -19.84
C LEU A 44 -14.21 -11.32 -20.50
N GLN A 45 -13.93 -11.52 -21.78
CA GLN A 45 -14.29 -12.74 -22.49
C GLN A 45 -13.57 -13.99 -21.93
N ILE A 46 -12.26 -13.89 -21.65
CA ILE A 46 -11.46 -15.00 -21.11
C ILE A 46 -11.88 -15.33 -19.67
N SER A 47 -12.13 -14.31 -18.84
CA SER A 47 -12.54 -14.48 -17.45
C SER A 47 -13.99 -14.96 -17.31
N GLY A 48 -14.82 -14.72 -18.32
CA GLY A 48 -16.24 -15.04 -18.29
C GLY A 48 -17.03 -14.17 -17.30
N LYS A 49 -16.47 -13.02 -16.91
CA LYS A 49 -17.04 -12.09 -15.93
C LYS A 49 -17.36 -10.76 -16.57
N THR A 50 -18.36 -10.09 -16.02
CA THR A 50 -18.63 -8.68 -16.27
C THR A 50 -17.65 -7.80 -15.50
N GLU A 51 -17.53 -6.54 -15.92
CA GLU A 51 -16.73 -5.56 -15.19
C GLU A 51 -17.25 -5.32 -13.77
N ASP A 52 -18.57 -5.27 -13.59
CA ASP A 52 -19.19 -5.08 -12.27
C ASP A 52 -18.85 -6.24 -11.32
N GLU A 53 -18.87 -7.49 -11.79
CA GLU A 53 -18.46 -8.65 -11.00
C GLU A 53 -16.98 -8.58 -10.59
N ILE A 54 -16.10 -8.10 -11.48
CA ILE A 54 -14.68 -7.91 -11.16
C ILE A 54 -14.49 -6.80 -10.13
N LEU A 55 -15.24 -5.70 -10.26
CA LEU A 55 -15.19 -4.59 -9.31
C LEU A 55 -15.68 -5.03 -7.93
N ASP A 56 -16.78 -5.79 -7.86
CA ASP A 56 -17.30 -6.35 -6.61
C ASP A 56 -16.32 -7.32 -5.95
N GLU A 57 -15.64 -8.17 -6.72
CA GLU A 57 -14.57 -9.04 -6.23
C GLU A 57 -13.34 -8.26 -5.73
N ALA A 58 -13.09 -7.07 -6.26
CA ALA A 58 -11.98 -6.21 -5.85
C ALA A 58 -12.29 -5.38 -4.58
N LYS A 59 -13.55 -5.26 -4.15
CA LYS A 59 -13.95 -4.46 -2.98
C LYS A 59 -13.25 -4.85 -1.68
N PRO A 60 -13.12 -6.14 -1.31
CA PRO A 60 -12.45 -6.51 -0.06
C PRO A 60 -10.97 -6.09 -0.05
N ASP A 61 -10.27 -6.27 -1.17
CA ASP A 61 -8.86 -5.87 -1.31
C ASP A 61 -8.73 -4.33 -1.30
N ALA A 62 -9.65 -3.62 -1.94
CA ALA A 62 -9.73 -2.17 -1.93
C ALA A 62 -9.95 -1.62 -0.53
N GLU A 63 -10.88 -2.20 0.23
CA GLU A 63 -11.14 -1.83 1.62
C GLU A 63 -9.91 -2.07 2.49
N GLN A 64 -9.26 -3.23 2.36
CA GLN A 64 -8.05 -3.54 3.12
C GLN A 64 -6.91 -2.56 2.80
N ALA A 65 -6.72 -2.20 1.53
CA ALA A 65 -5.73 -1.22 1.11
C ALA A 65 -6.00 0.16 1.74
N LEU A 66 -7.25 0.63 1.68
CA LEU A 66 -7.64 1.91 2.29
C LEU A 66 -7.45 1.92 3.81
N ARG A 67 -7.76 0.81 4.49
CA ARG A 67 -7.50 0.70 5.94
C ARG A 67 -6.00 0.75 6.26
N ARG A 68 -5.15 0.09 5.46
CA ARG A 68 -3.68 0.17 5.62
C ARG A 68 -3.17 1.59 5.45
N GLU A 69 -3.63 2.28 4.41
CA GLU A 69 -3.25 3.68 4.17
C GLU A 69 -3.69 4.60 5.31
N ALA A 70 -4.93 4.44 5.80
CA ALA A 70 -5.44 5.21 6.93
C ALA A 70 -4.63 4.97 8.21
N VAL A 71 -4.21 3.73 8.49
CA VAL A 71 -3.36 3.41 9.63
C VAL A 71 -1.98 4.06 9.50
N ILE A 72 -1.36 3.98 8.31
CA ILE A 72 -0.07 4.62 8.06
C ILE A 72 -0.17 6.13 8.24
N ALA A 73 -1.21 6.76 7.67
CA ALA A 73 -1.45 8.19 7.82
C ALA A 73 -1.62 8.60 9.30
N ALA A 74 -2.39 7.81 10.07
CA ALA A 74 -2.57 8.06 11.49
C ALA A 74 -1.26 7.95 12.29
N VAL A 75 -0.36 7.02 11.92
CA VAL A 75 0.96 6.89 12.55
C VAL A 75 1.86 8.09 12.21
N ILE A 76 1.87 8.51 10.94
CA ILE A 76 2.63 9.70 10.51
C ILE A 76 2.21 10.92 11.33
N GLU A 77 0.90 11.11 11.50
CA GLU A 77 0.36 12.24 12.29
C GLU A 77 0.66 12.10 13.78
N ALA A 78 0.44 10.92 14.38
CA ALA A 78 0.62 10.70 15.81
C ALA A 78 2.07 10.84 16.27
N GLU A 79 3.02 10.39 15.44
CA GLU A 79 4.46 10.39 15.74
C GLU A 79 5.19 11.59 15.11
N ASP A 80 4.47 12.52 14.47
CA ASP A 80 5.02 13.69 13.76
C ASP A 80 6.17 13.33 12.81
N ILE A 81 5.94 12.32 11.96
CA ILE A 81 6.96 11.81 11.04
C ILE A 81 7.13 12.79 9.88
N GLN A 82 8.20 13.58 9.95
CA GLN A 82 8.55 14.57 8.93
C GLN A 82 9.95 14.28 8.36
N PRO A 83 10.04 13.79 7.11
CA PRO A 83 11.33 13.58 6.45
C PRO A 83 12.10 14.88 6.32
N SER A 84 13.35 14.87 6.78
CA SER A 84 14.24 16.01 6.71
C SER A 84 14.70 16.28 5.28
N ASP A 85 15.25 17.47 5.04
CA ASP A 85 15.92 17.79 3.78
C ASP A 85 17.07 16.81 3.48
N GLY A 86 17.76 16.33 4.51
CA GLY A 86 18.81 15.32 4.38
C GLY A 86 18.27 13.98 3.87
N ASP A 87 17.12 13.54 4.39
CA ASP A 87 16.48 12.28 3.98
C ASP A 87 16.03 12.34 2.52
N VAL A 88 15.48 13.48 2.10
CA VAL A 88 15.12 13.72 0.71
C VAL A 88 16.36 13.67 -0.20
N LEU A 89 17.45 14.34 0.17
CA LEU A 89 18.69 14.30 -0.62
C LEU A 89 19.26 12.87 -0.71
N ALA A 90 19.24 12.12 0.40
CA ALA A 90 19.68 10.74 0.44
C ALA A 90 18.84 9.84 -0.49
N ALA A 91 17.52 9.98 -0.46
CA ALA A 91 16.60 9.25 -1.33
C ALA A 91 16.84 9.55 -2.83
N LEU A 92 17.24 10.78 -3.16
CA LEU A 92 17.49 11.22 -4.53
C LEU A 92 18.88 10.82 -5.05
N GLN A 93 19.82 10.40 -4.20
CA GLN A 93 21.22 10.13 -4.56
C GLN A 93 21.37 9.15 -5.74
N ALA A 94 20.65 8.02 -5.70
CA ALA A 94 20.74 7.00 -6.73
C ALA A 94 20.18 7.51 -8.07
N SER A 95 19.07 8.24 -8.05
CA SER A 95 18.45 8.82 -9.25
C SER A 95 19.32 9.92 -9.85
N ALA A 96 19.84 10.82 -9.01
CA ALA A 96 20.75 11.88 -9.43
C ALA A 96 22.00 11.32 -10.13
N THR A 97 22.57 10.24 -9.58
CA THR A 97 23.73 9.56 -10.17
C THR A 97 23.42 9.01 -11.57
N ARG A 98 22.27 8.34 -11.74
CA ARG A 98 21.84 7.81 -13.05
C ARG A 98 21.57 8.91 -14.08
N GLU A 99 21.08 10.07 -13.64
CA GLU A 99 20.78 11.23 -14.49
C GLU A 99 22.00 12.15 -14.72
N GLY A 100 23.17 11.83 -14.15
CA GLY A 100 24.36 12.68 -14.28
C GLY A 100 24.21 14.06 -13.63
N THR A 101 23.41 14.16 -12.56
CA THR A 101 23.15 15.40 -11.82
C THR A 101 23.47 15.23 -10.33
N THR A 102 23.33 16.30 -9.55
CA THR A 102 23.42 16.23 -8.08
C THR A 102 22.03 16.09 -7.45
N PRO A 103 21.92 15.52 -6.24
CA PRO A 103 20.64 15.41 -5.53
C PRO A 103 19.96 16.75 -5.31
N GLU A 104 20.73 17.81 -5.03
CA GLU A 104 20.20 19.16 -4.80
C GLU A 104 19.56 19.72 -6.06
N LYS A 105 20.22 19.54 -7.22
CA LYS A 105 19.68 19.95 -8.51
C LYS A 105 18.44 19.14 -8.88
N LEU A 106 18.41 17.85 -8.56
CA LEU A 106 17.24 17.01 -8.80
C LEU A 106 16.08 17.41 -7.88
N ARG A 107 16.35 17.67 -6.59
CA ARG A 107 15.37 18.19 -5.63
C ARG A 107 14.75 19.48 -6.12
N GLN A 108 15.57 20.44 -6.53
CA GLN A 108 15.10 21.74 -7.04
C GLN A 108 14.21 21.59 -8.28
N ARG A 109 14.52 20.65 -9.19
CA ARG A 109 13.67 20.34 -10.34
C ARG A 109 12.32 19.77 -9.91
N LEU A 110 12.32 18.83 -8.96
CA LEU A 110 11.09 18.24 -8.41
C LEU A 110 10.23 19.30 -7.71
N GLU A 111 10.85 20.18 -6.94
CA GLU A 111 10.22 21.33 -6.29
C GLU A 111 9.59 22.26 -7.32
N SER A 112 10.34 22.63 -8.36
CA SER A 112 9.84 23.48 -9.45
C SER A 112 8.71 22.83 -10.26
N ALA A 113 8.65 21.49 -10.26
CA ALA A 113 7.60 20.71 -10.92
C ALA A 113 6.40 20.42 -10.00
N GLY A 114 6.42 20.86 -8.74
CA GLY A 114 5.36 20.56 -7.77
C GLY A 114 5.32 19.10 -7.32
N ARG A 115 6.42 18.35 -7.45
CA ARG A 115 6.52 16.91 -7.17
C ARG A 115 7.38 16.59 -5.96
N LEU A 116 7.90 17.60 -5.27
CA LEU A 116 8.73 17.39 -4.08
C LEU A 116 7.90 16.82 -2.92
N ASP A 117 6.65 17.25 -2.79
CA ASP A 117 5.75 16.79 -1.72
C ASP A 117 5.44 15.31 -1.87
N GLU A 118 5.23 14.80 -3.10
CA GLU A 118 5.08 13.37 -3.38
C GLU A 118 6.27 12.54 -2.86
N VAL A 119 7.49 13.07 -2.99
CA VAL A 119 8.70 12.39 -2.49
C VAL A 119 8.74 12.41 -0.97
N ARG A 120 8.35 13.52 -0.33
CA ARG A 120 8.27 13.59 1.14
C ARG A 120 7.20 12.65 1.69
N GLU A 121 6.04 12.59 1.06
CA GLU A 121 4.96 11.67 1.45
C GLU A 121 5.41 10.21 1.36
N ASP A 122 6.07 9.80 0.27
CA ASP A 122 6.62 8.44 0.13
C ASP A 122 7.68 8.12 1.21
N LEU A 123 8.52 9.10 1.57
CA LEU A 123 9.49 8.92 2.65
C LEU A 123 8.82 8.82 4.03
N ALA A 124 7.80 9.62 4.30
CA ALA A 124 7.05 9.56 5.55
C ALA A 124 6.32 8.21 5.70
N GLN A 125 5.71 7.71 4.62
CA GLN A 125 5.07 6.39 4.60
C GLN A 125 6.05 5.26 4.89
N ARG A 126 7.25 5.28 4.27
CA ARG A 126 8.29 4.29 4.55
C ARG A 126 8.74 4.32 6.00
N ALA A 127 9.04 5.51 6.52
CA ALA A 127 9.43 5.69 7.92
C ALA A 127 8.33 5.22 8.89
N ALA A 128 7.05 5.46 8.58
CA ALA A 128 5.93 4.96 9.38
C ALA A 128 5.79 3.44 9.34
N ILE A 129 6.05 2.80 8.19
CA ILE A 129 6.07 1.34 8.07
C ILE A 129 7.23 0.76 8.91
N ASP A 130 8.40 1.38 8.85
CA ASP A 130 9.57 0.97 9.64
C ASP A 130 9.28 1.13 11.14
N TYR A 131 8.71 2.26 11.55
CA TYR A 131 8.25 2.48 12.93
C TYR A 131 7.27 1.40 13.38
N LEU A 132 6.25 1.10 12.57
CA LEU A 132 5.29 0.03 12.85
C LEU A 132 5.98 -1.34 12.95
N ALA A 133 7.01 -1.59 12.15
CA ALA A 133 7.75 -2.84 12.18
C ALA A 133 8.61 -2.98 13.46
N GLU A 134 9.17 -1.89 13.95
CA GLU A 134 9.96 -1.87 15.19
C GLU A 134 9.07 -2.02 16.44
N HIS A 135 7.88 -1.43 16.42
CA HIS A 135 6.99 -1.34 17.58
C HIS A 135 5.88 -2.39 17.62
N ALA A 136 5.57 -3.05 16.50
CA ALA A 136 4.67 -4.19 16.55
C ALA A 136 5.41 -5.36 17.21
N ASN A 137 5.09 -5.59 18.49
CA ASN A 137 5.49 -6.78 19.25
C ASN A 137 5.41 -7.98 18.32
N ALA A 138 6.57 -8.53 17.94
CA ALA A 138 6.64 -9.71 17.09
C ALA A 138 5.72 -10.76 17.73
N ILE A 139 4.60 -11.05 17.08
CA ILE A 139 3.79 -12.20 17.49
C ILE A 139 4.69 -13.39 17.19
N ASP A 140 5.32 -13.89 18.25
CA ASP A 140 6.12 -15.10 18.25
C ASP A 140 5.40 -16.17 17.42
N PRO A 141 6.06 -16.80 16.44
CA PRO A 141 5.46 -17.85 15.60
C PRO A 141 4.81 -18.98 16.42
N GLY A 142 5.12 -19.10 17.71
CA GLY A 142 4.48 -20.02 18.65
C GLY A 142 2.98 -19.76 18.93
N ARG A 143 2.42 -18.59 18.60
CA ARG A 143 0.98 -18.31 18.82
C ARG A 143 0.07 -18.70 17.65
N ALA A 144 0.62 -18.94 16.46
CA ALA A 144 -0.12 -19.52 15.33
C ALA A 144 -0.39 -21.02 15.51
N ALA A 145 0.48 -21.73 16.25
CA ALA A 145 0.35 -23.18 16.51
C ALA A 145 -0.68 -23.55 17.60
N ALA A 146 -1.28 -22.56 18.29
CA ALA A 146 -2.24 -22.82 19.37
C ALA A 146 -3.68 -23.06 18.89
N ARG A 147 -4.00 -22.76 17.63
CA ARG A 147 -5.35 -22.98 17.08
C ARG A 147 -5.58 -24.40 16.53
N ASP A 148 -4.50 -25.14 16.24
CA ASP A 148 -4.55 -26.53 15.77
C ASP A 148 -4.58 -27.58 16.90
N LYS A 149 -4.28 -27.19 18.15
CA LYS A 149 -4.36 -28.09 19.32
C LYS A 149 -5.73 -28.13 20.02
N LEU A 150 -6.69 -27.32 19.57
CA LEU A 150 -8.05 -27.27 20.15
C LEU A 150 -9.07 -28.16 19.42
N TRP A 151 -8.66 -28.89 18.37
CA TRP A 151 -9.50 -29.87 17.70
C TRP A 151 -8.99 -31.29 17.94
N THR A 152 -9.47 -31.91 19.01
CA THR A 152 -9.52 -33.37 19.13
C THR A 152 -10.98 -33.80 19.00
N PRO A 153 -11.42 -34.38 17.87
CA PRO A 153 -12.68 -35.09 17.85
C PRO A 153 -12.46 -36.42 18.56
N ASP A 154 -13.01 -36.49 19.77
CA ASP A 154 -13.23 -37.73 20.52
C ASP A 154 -14.01 -38.70 19.62
N LYS A 155 -13.49 -39.91 19.40
CA LYS A 155 -14.19 -40.99 18.69
C LYS A 155 -14.73 -41.97 19.72
N GLY A 156 -16.01 -41.80 20.06
CA GLY A 156 -16.90 -42.88 20.51
C GLY A 156 -17.81 -43.29 19.37
#